data_AF-G8SF92-F1
#
_entry.id   AF-G8SF92-F1
#
_cell.length_a   1.000
_cell.length_b   1.000
_cell.length_c   1.000
_cell.angle_alpha   90.00
_cell.angle_beta   90.00
_cell.angle_gamma   90.00
#
_symmetry.space_group_name_H-M   'P 1'
#
loop_
_entity.id
_entity.type
_entity.pdbx_description
1 polymer ?
#
loop_
_entity_poly.entity_id
_entity_poly.type
_entity_poly.pdbx_seq_one_letter_code
_entity_poly.pdbx_strand_id
1 'polypeptide(L)'
;MVVTGLDWQTFRDGLVRSIASLPNSGALIVGDEERTECFVQFMLDYDHVVAEVASGMDPWDRPNLTEHEAAALEKLGWLPPPELQEHCNHGVKIAWPAPSAEYRRVADMSVAALRDVFGIPSPDSLVYKAFVVSATGDPLQMPRLGIPYRPDWRS
;
A
#
# COMPACT_ATOMS: atom_id res chain seq x y z
N MET A 1 -21.73 9.47 21.64
CA MET A 1 -21.23 8.19 21.09
C MET A 1 -19.81 8.47 20.61
N VAL A 2 -18.80 7.96 21.31
CA VAL A 2 -17.43 8.04 20.82
C VAL A 2 -17.30 6.92 19.79
N VAL A 3 -17.01 7.26 18.54
CA VAL A 3 -16.69 6.24 17.52
C VAL A 3 -15.35 5.66 17.95
N THR A 4 -15.37 4.44 18.50
CA THR A 4 -14.15 3.68 18.85
C THR A 4 -13.77 2.86 17.63
N GLY A 5 -12.99 3.45 16.72
CA GLY A 5 -12.44 2.82 15.52
C GLY A 5 -11.32 3.70 14.98
N LEU A 6 -10.34 3.12 14.31
CA LEU A 6 -9.24 3.89 13.71
C LEU A 6 -9.79 4.71 12.53
N ASP A 7 -9.67 6.03 12.58
CA ASP A 7 -10.09 6.86 11.46
C ASP A 7 -9.03 6.93 10.34
N TRP A 8 -9.46 7.26 9.13
CA TRP A 8 -8.60 7.33 7.94
C TRP A 8 -7.45 8.33 8.06
N GLN A 9 -7.63 9.44 8.79
CA GLN A 9 -6.59 10.46 8.97
C GLN A 9 -5.50 9.94 9.91
N THR A 10 -5.88 9.32 11.02
CA THR A 10 -4.97 8.69 11.97
C THR A 10 -4.20 7.54 11.31
N PHE A 11 -4.89 6.69 10.54
CA PHE A 11 -4.25 5.65 9.73
C PHE A 11 -3.25 6.24 8.72
N ARG A 12 -3.65 7.27 7.96
CA ARG A 12 -2.80 7.97 6.99
C ARG A 12 -1.52 8.48 7.64
N ASP A 13 -1.62 9.17 8.78
CA ASP A 13 -0.46 9.71 9.48
C ASP A 13 0.44 8.60 10.04
N GLY A 14 -0.15 7.47 10.43
CA GLY A 14 0.55 6.23 10.73
C GLY A 14 1.34 5.69 9.55
N LEU A 15 0.72 5.65 8.38
CA LEU A 15 1.30 5.19 7.13
C LEU A 15 2.48 6.06 6.69
N VAL A 16 2.33 7.39 6.73
CA VAL A 16 3.43 8.34 6.45
C VAL A 16 4.66 8.02 7.28
N ARG A 17 4.49 7.81 8.59
CA ARG A 17 5.60 7.52 9.50
C ARG A 17 6.19 6.14 9.27
N SER A 18 5.38 5.17 8.86
CA SER A 18 5.82 3.79 8.60
C SER A 18 6.66 3.74 7.32
N ILE A 19 6.21 4.39 6.24
CA ILE A 19 6.99 4.51 4.99
C ILE A 19 8.32 5.23 5.27
N ALA A 20 8.29 6.35 5.98
CA ALA A 20 9.49 7.14 6.31
C ALA A 20 10.45 6.46 7.30
N SER A 21 10.11 5.29 7.85
CA SER A 21 10.96 4.53 8.77
C SER A 21 11.30 3.13 8.27
N LEU A 22 11.01 2.82 7.01
CA LEU A 22 11.44 1.56 6.41
C LEU A 22 12.97 1.44 6.48
N PRO A 23 13.50 0.30 6.96
CA PRO A 23 14.92 0.01 6.84
C PRO A 23 15.25 -0.36 5.40
N ASN A 24 16.55 -0.34 5.04
CA ASN A 24 17.00 -0.81 3.73
C ASN A 24 16.45 -2.22 3.45
N SER A 25 15.97 -2.45 2.22
CA SER A 25 15.29 -3.69 1.83
C SER A 25 14.03 -3.99 2.63
N GLY A 26 13.47 -3.02 3.36
CA GLY A 26 12.20 -3.15 4.07
C GLY A 26 11.03 -3.12 3.10
N ALA A 27 10.11 -4.07 3.27
CA ALA A 27 8.82 -4.11 2.59
C ALA A 27 7.69 -3.94 3.60
N LEU A 28 6.65 -3.20 3.20
CA LEU A 28 5.38 -3.03 3.91
C LEU A 28 4.25 -3.24 2.92
N ILE A 29 3.29 -4.09 3.27
CA ILE A 29 2.07 -4.35 2.51
C ILE A 29 0.90 -4.08 3.46
N VAL A 30 -0.09 -3.33 3.00
CA VAL A 30 -1.33 -3.04 3.72
C VAL A 30 -2.51 -3.35 2.82
N GLY A 31 -3.52 -4.05 3.31
CA GLY A 31 -4.71 -4.36 2.53
C GLY A 31 -5.84 -4.94 3.35
N ASP A 32 -6.92 -5.26 2.67
CA ASP A 32 -8.14 -5.83 3.24
C ASP A 32 -7.88 -7.27 3.75
N GLU A 33 -8.32 -7.59 4.97
CA GLU A 33 -8.10 -8.93 5.55
C GLU A 33 -8.81 -10.04 4.75
N GLU A 34 -9.98 -9.75 4.17
CA GLU A 34 -10.81 -10.70 3.44
C GLU A 34 -10.51 -10.72 1.93
N ARG A 35 -10.29 -9.53 1.34
CA ARG A 35 -10.00 -9.33 -0.09
C ARG A 35 -8.52 -9.09 -0.32
N THR A 36 -7.74 -10.17 -0.35
CA THR A 36 -6.27 -10.12 -0.43
C THR A 36 -5.72 -9.47 -1.71
N GLU A 37 -6.54 -9.33 -2.74
CA GLU A 37 -6.28 -8.59 -3.98
C GLU A 37 -6.37 -7.07 -3.81
N CYS A 38 -6.99 -6.56 -2.73
CA CYS A 38 -7.11 -5.13 -2.44
C CYS A 38 -6.00 -4.67 -1.49
N PHE A 39 -4.87 -4.22 -2.04
CA PHE A 39 -3.72 -3.79 -1.23
C PHE A 39 -2.93 -2.63 -1.84
N VAL A 40 -2.10 -2.02 -1.00
CA VAL A 40 -0.98 -1.14 -1.36
C VAL A 40 0.30 -1.71 -0.77
N GLN A 41 1.43 -1.49 -1.44
CA GLN A 41 2.73 -1.94 -0.94
C GLN A 41 3.83 -0.91 -1.16
N PHE A 42 4.84 -0.99 -0.31
CA PHE A 42 5.99 -0.10 -0.26
C PHE A 42 7.24 -0.92 -0.07
N MET A 43 8.23 -0.71 -0.92
CA MET A 43 9.54 -1.34 -0.80
C MET A 43 10.63 -0.27 -0.85
N LEU A 44 11.48 -0.25 0.16
CA LEU A 44 12.69 0.58 0.11
C LEU A 44 13.79 -0.17 -0.63
N ASP A 45 14.10 0.32 -1.83
CA ASP A 45 15.17 -0.16 -2.68
C ASP A 45 16.27 0.91 -2.80
N TYR A 46 17.36 0.73 -2.06
CA TYR A 46 18.53 1.62 -1.96
C TYR A 46 18.24 3.12 -1.81
N ASP A 47 17.95 3.80 -2.92
CA ASP A 47 17.79 5.25 -3.06
C ASP A 47 16.35 5.68 -3.37
N HIS A 48 15.39 4.76 -3.37
CA HIS A 48 13.99 5.08 -3.59
C HIS A 48 13.03 4.15 -2.85
N VAL A 49 11.85 4.66 -2.51
CA VAL A 49 10.71 3.82 -2.14
C VAL A 49 9.86 3.60 -3.38
N VAL A 50 9.70 2.33 -3.76
CA VAL A 50 8.72 1.89 -4.75
C VAL A 50 7.39 1.72 -4.02
N ALA A 51 6.40 2.51 -4.39
CA ALA A 51 5.02 2.37 -3.93
C ALA A 51 4.18 1.78 -5.07
N GLU A 52 3.34 0.80 -4.76
CA GLU A 52 2.44 0.18 -5.72
C GLU A 52 1.05 0.01 -5.13
N VAL A 53 0.05 0.02 -6.00
CA VAL A 53 -1.35 -0.26 -5.68
C VAL A 53 -1.83 -1.44 -6.52
N ALA A 54 -2.56 -2.36 -5.91
CA ALA A 54 -3.05 -3.54 -6.60
C ALA A 54 -3.89 -3.17 -7.83
N SER A 55 -3.43 -3.57 -9.00
CA SER A 55 -4.11 -3.30 -10.27
C SER A 55 -3.74 -4.27 -11.40
N GLY A 56 -2.82 -5.20 -11.15
CA GLY A 56 -2.39 -6.16 -12.16
C GLY A 56 -3.46 -7.20 -12.47
N MET A 57 -3.03 -8.37 -12.92
CA MET A 57 -3.93 -9.47 -13.26
C MET A 57 -4.18 -10.42 -12.08
N ASP A 58 -5.34 -11.08 -12.08
CA ASP A 58 -5.65 -12.22 -11.21
C ASP A 58 -4.92 -13.50 -11.69
N PRO A 59 -5.01 -14.62 -10.95
CA PRO A 59 -4.37 -15.89 -11.35
C PRO A 59 -4.89 -16.52 -12.65
N TRP A 60 -5.95 -15.97 -13.25
CA TRP A 60 -6.54 -16.41 -14.52
C TRP A 60 -6.36 -15.37 -15.63
N ASP A 61 -5.39 -14.47 -15.49
CA ASP A 61 -5.06 -13.40 -16.45
C ASP A 61 -6.22 -12.43 -16.72
N ARG A 62 -7.05 -12.16 -15.70
CA ARG A 62 -8.11 -11.13 -15.78
C ARG A 62 -7.70 -9.89 -15.01
N PRO A 63 -8.02 -8.68 -15.49
CA PRO A 63 -7.75 -7.47 -14.73
C PRO A 63 -8.42 -7.51 -13.36
N ASN A 64 -7.66 -7.22 -12.29
CA ASN A 64 -8.22 -7.10 -10.94
C ASN A 64 -9.16 -5.90 -10.81
N LEU A 65 -9.06 -4.94 -11.73
CA LEU A 65 -9.84 -3.71 -11.74
C LEU A 65 -10.60 -3.55 -13.06
N THR A 66 -11.77 -2.93 -12.97
CA THR A 66 -12.46 -2.37 -14.12
C THR A 66 -11.67 -1.19 -14.71
N GLU A 67 -11.92 -0.85 -15.98
CA GLU A 67 -11.34 0.34 -16.62
C GLU A 67 -11.64 1.63 -15.84
N HIS A 68 -12.82 1.70 -15.20
CA HIS A 68 -13.20 2.86 -14.39
C HIS A 68 -12.35 2.99 -13.12
N GLU A 69 -12.09 1.88 -12.42
CA GLU A 69 -11.27 1.82 -11.22
C GLU A 69 -9.80 2.11 -11.55
N ALA A 70 -9.27 1.57 -12.65
CA ALA A 70 -7.93 1.89 -13.14
C ALA A 70 -7.77 3.39 -13.44
N ALA A 71 -8.72 3.98 -14.19
CA ALA A 71 -8.73 5.41 -14.45
C ALA A 71 -8.90 6.27 -13.18
N ALA A 72 -9.56 5.74 -12.14
CA ALA A 72 -9.65 6.40 -10.84
C ALA A 72 -8.28 6.41 -10.12
N LEU A 73 -7.53 5.31 -10.15
CA LEU A 73 -6.17 5.26 -9.61
C LEU A 73 -5.24 6.26 -10.31
N GLU A 74 -5.32 6.36 -11.63
CA GLU A 74 -4.53 7.33 -12.39
C GLU A 74 -4.83 8.78 -12.00
N LYS A 75 -6.11 9.12 -11.78
CA LYS A 75 -6.51 10.45 -11.29
C LYS A 75 -6.01 10.76 -9.88
N LEU A 76 -5.79 9.74 -9.05
CA LEU A 76 -5.15 9.90 -7.75
C LEU A 76 -3.64 10.14 -7.88
N GLY A 77 -3.04 9.85 -9.04
CA GLY A 77 -1.63 10.08 -9.33
C GLY A 77 -0.79 8.79 -9.38
N TRP A 78 -1.42 7.62 -9.36
CA TRP A 78 -0.74 6.34 -9.62
C TRP A 78 -0.42 6.24 -11.11
N LEU A 79 0.79 5.82 -11.48
CA LEU A 79 1.16 5.68 -12.89
C LEU A 79 0.85 4.26 -13.37
N PRO A 80 0.27 4.09 -14.57
CA PRO A 80 0.03 2.76 -15.13
C PRO A 80 1.34 2.00 -15.33
N PRO A 81 1.30 0.66 -15.29
CA PRO A 81 2.46 -0.13 -15.69
C PRO A 81 2.83 0.18 -17.15
N PRO A 82 4.10 -0.01 -17.55
CA PRO A 82 4.50 0.10 -18.95
C PRO A 82 3.63 -0.79 -19.86
N GLU A 83 3.38 -0.36 -21.11
CA GLU A 83 2.47 -1.03 -22.08
C GLU A 83 2.71 -2.54 -22.31
N LEU A 84 3.89 -3.07 -21.96
CA LEU A 84 4.24 -4.48 -22.11
C LEU A 84 4.30 -5.25 -20.77
N GLN A 85 3.77 -4.66 -19.70
CA GLN A 85 3.81 -5.17 -18.33
C GLN A 85 2.43 -5.08 -17.68
N GLU A 86 1.38 -5.45 -18.40
CA GLU A 86 -0.02 -5.39 -17.91
C GLU A 86 -0.26 -6.24 -16.65
N HIS A 87 0.58 -7.24 -16.39
CA HIS A 87 0.55 -8.01 -15.14
C HIS A 87 1.08 -7.24 -13.93
N CYS A 88 1.79 -6.13 -14.13
CA CYS A 88 2.34 -5.29 -13.07
C CYS A 88 1.28 -4.32 -12.53
N ASN A 89 1.51 -3.89 -11.30
CA ASN A 89 0.69 -2.91 -10.63
C ASN A 89 0.98 -1.49 -11.13
N HIS A 90 0.00 -0.59 -10.96
CA HIS A 90 0.27 0.83 -11.01
C HIS A 90 1.22 1.19 -9.87
N GLY A 91 2.13 2.12 -10.11
CA GLY A 91 3.17 2.44 -9.14
C GLY A 91 3.80 3.81 -9.31
N VAL A 92 4.46 4.26 -8.25
CA VAL A 92 5.27 5.47 -8.25
C VAL A 92 6.57 5.22 -7.49
N LYS A 93 7.62 5.95 -7.86
CA LYS A 93 8.90 5.94 -7.13
C LYS A 93 9.10 7.30 -6.48
N ILE A 94 9.43 7.30 -5.19
CA ILE A 94 9.86 8.51 -4.46
C ILE A 94 11.31 8.34 -4.02
N ALA A 95 12.09 9.42 -4.06
CA ALA A 95 13.48 9.39 -3.62
C ALA A 95 13.61 9.00 -2.14
N TRP A 96 14.76 8.44 -1.76
CA TRP A 96 15.08 8.11 -0.38
C TRP A 96 16.47 8.66 0.02
N PRO A 97 16.54 9.50 1.09
CA PRO A 97 15.42 10.07 1.82
C PRO A 97 14.66 11.10 0.97
N ALA A 98 13.34 11.21 1.18
CA ALA A 98 12.47 12.17 0.52
C ALA A 98 12.06 13.31 1.47
N PRO A 99 11.64 14.48 0.95
CA PRO A 99 10.94 15.48 1.74
C PRO A 99 9.63 14.91 2.31
N SER A 100 9.26 15.34 3.52
CA SER A 100 8.04 14.87 4.21
C SER A 100 6.75 15.03 3.39
N ALA A 101 6.71 15.95 2.43
CA ALA A 101 5.58 16.16 1.53
C ALA A 101 5.37 14.97 0.57
N GLU A 102 6.43 14.28 0.13
CA GLU A 102 6.32 13.13 -0.77
C GLU A 102 5.73 11.90 -0.05
N TYR A 103 6.19 11.60 1.18
CA TYR A 103 5.60 10.53 1.97
C TYR A 103 4.12 10.77 2.26
N ARG A 104 3.75 12.04 2.52
CA ARG A 104 2.35 12.45 2.69
C ARG A 104 1.54 12.23 1.42
N ARG A 105 2.05 12.66 0.26
CA ARG A 105 1.40 12.48 -1.04
C ARG A 105 1.12 11.01 -1.31
N VAL A 106 2.13 10.14 -1.15
CA VAL A 106 1.97 8.70 -1.37
C VAL A 106 0.98 8.06 -0.37
N ALA A 107 1.01 8.47 0.90
CA ALA A 107 0.04 7.99 1.88
C ALA A 107 -1.39 8.45 1.56
N ASP A 108 -1.58 9.69 1.09
CA ASP A 108 -2.89 10.21 0.66
C ASP A 108 -3.44 9.42 -0.54
N MET A 109 -2.59 9.18 -1.54
CA MET A 109 -2.92 8.34 -2.70
C MET A 109 -3.33 6.92 -2.29
N SER A 110 -2.62 6.36 -1.32
CA SER A 110 -2.86 5.00 -0.83
C SER A 110 -4.18 4.91 -0.06
N VAL A 111 -4.48 5.88 0.80
CA VAL A 111 -5.75 5.94 1.53
C VAL A 111 -6.93 6.14 0.57
N ALA A 112 -6.78 7.02 -0.42
CA ALA A 112 -7.80 7.23 -1.43
C ALA A 112 -8.03 5.96 -2.28
N ALA A 113 -6.98 5.23 -2.67
CA ALA A 113 -7.14 3.96 -3.37
C ALA A 113 -7.89 2.91 -2.52
N LEU A 114 -7.45 2.68 -1.28
CA LEU A 114 -8.09 1.72 -0.37
C LEU A 114 -9.56 2.07 -0.10
N ARG A 115 -9.86 3.34 0.17
CA ARG A 115 -11.20 3.80 0.54
C ARG A 115 -12.12 3.99 -0.66
N ASP A 116 -11.66 4.69 -1.68
CA ASP A 116 -12.52 5.20 -2.76
C ASP A 116 -12.54 4.27 -3.98
N VAL A 117 -11.46 3.52 -4.23
CA VAL A 117 -11.38 2.57 -5.36
C VAL A 117 -11.75 1.16 -4.90
N PHE A 118 -11.12 0.64 -3.85
CA PHE A 118 -11.44 -0.71 -3.34
C PHE A 118 -12.67 -0.74 -2.43
N GLY A 119 -13.24 0.43 -2.11
CA GLY A 119 -14.45 0.54 -1.32
C GLY A 119 -14.32 0.02 0.12
N ILE A 120 -13.11 0.02 0.69
CA ILE A 120 -12.89 -0.42 2.08
C ILE A 120 -13.52 0.63 3.01
N PRO A 121 -14.49 0.25 3.87
CA PRO A 121 -15.28 1.23 4.61
C PRO A 121 -14.53 1.85 5.79
N SER A 122 -13.62 1.11 6.42
CA SER A 122 -12.85 1.53 7.60
C SER A 122 -11.43 0.97 7.57
N PRO A 123 -10.42 1.70 8.09
CA PRO A 123 -9.10 1.14 8.38
C PRO A 123 -9.13 -0.06 9.32
N ASP A 124 -10.18 -0.23 10.13
CA ASP A 124 -10.32 -1.38 11.03
C ASP A 124 -10.41 -2.73 10.29
N SER A 125 -10.77 -2.73 9.00
CA SER A 125 -10.77 -3.92 8.12
C SER A 125 -9.40 -4.22 7.51
N LEU A 126 -8.42 -3.35 7.70
CA LEU A 126 -7.08 -3.50 7.14
C LEU A 126 -6.19 -4.31 8.06
N VAL A 127 -5.29 -5.05 7.45
CA VAL A 127 -4.15 -5.71 8.10
C VAL A 127 -2.86 -5.34 7.40
N TYR A 128 -1.73 -5.54 8.07
CA TYR A 128 -0.43 -5.32 7.46
C TYR A 128 0.52 -6.50 7.62
N LYS A 129 1.41 -6.62 6.63
CA LYS A 129 2.58 -7.48 6.65
C LYS A 129 3.81 -6.62 6.34
N ALA A 130 4.87 -6.76 7.11
CA ALA A 130 6.12 -6.05 6.87
C ALA A 130 7.31 -6.92 7.26
N PHE A 131 8.38 -6.84 6.47
CA PHE A 131 9.56 -7.69 6.61
C PHE A 131 10.78 -7.08 5.89
N VAL A 132 11.98 -7.54 6.24
CA VAL A 132 13.20 -7.26 5.48
C VAL A 132 13.34 -8.30 4.37
N VAL A 133 13.39 -7.85 3.12
CA VAL A 133 13.63 -8.68 1.93
C VAL A 133 15.05 -9.26 2.03
N SER A 134 15.13 -10.47 2.57
CA SER A 134 16.34 -11.21 2.88
C SER A 134 16.02 -12.71 2.91
N ALA A 135 17.03 -13.56 3.03
CA ALA A 135 16.81 -15.01 3.10
C ALA A 135 15.97 -15.45 4.31
N THR A 136 16.00 -14.70 5.42
CA THR A 136 15.23 -15.02 6.63
C THR A 136 13.87 -14.33 6.67
N GLY A 137 13.68 -13.24 5.91
CA GLY A 137 12.40 -12.53 5.86
C GLY A 137 12.03 -11.89 7.20
N ASP A 138 13.01 -11.37 7.94
CA ASP A 138 12.82 -10.93 9.32
C ASP A 138 11.63 -9.95 9.45
N PRO A 139 10.70 -10.18 10.38
CA PRO A 139 9.48 -9.40 10.50
C PRO A 139 9.76 -7.98 10.99
N LEU A 140 9.06 -6.99 10.42
CA LEU A 140 9.12 -5.60 10.83
C LEU A 140 7.83 -5.20 11.55
N GLN A 141 7.98 -4.57 12.72
CA GLN A 141 6.85 -4.04 13.47
C GLN A 141 6.56 -2.60 13.05
N MET A 142 5.29 -2.31 12.72
CA MET A 142 4.82 -0.98 12.29
C MET A 142 3.72 -0.48 13.24
N PRO A 143 4.01 -0.32 14.55
CA PRO A 143 2.99 -0.01 15.55
C PRO A 143 2.27 1.32 15.31
N ARG A 144 2.86 2.22 14.51
CA ARG A 144 2.27 3.52 14.17
C ARG A 144 1.11 3.41 13.18
N LEU A 145 0.93 2.29 12.48
CA LEU A 145 -0.20 2.07 11.57
C LEU A 145 -1.54 1.94 12.30
N GLY A 146 -1.52 1.46 13.54
CA GLY A 146 -2.75 1.26 14.32
C GLY A 146 -3.63 0.08 13.87
N ILE A 147 -3.18 -0.71 12.90
CA ILE A 147 -3.88 -1.90 12.38
C ILE A 147 -3.10 -3.19 12.71
N PRO A 148 -3.75 -4.37 12.70
CA PRO A 148 -3.11 -5.61 13.12
C PRO A 148 -2.02 -6.10 12.17
N TYR A 149 -0.94 -6.65 12.76
CA TYR A 149 0.07 -7.41 12.02
C TYR A 149 -0.46 -8.81 11.69
N ARG A 150 -0.31 -9.24 10.43
CA ARG A 150 -0.66 -10.57 9.92
C ARG A 150 0.45 -11.10 9.00
N PRO A 151 1.43 -11.84 9.52
CA PRO A 151 2.56 -12.33 8.71
C PRO A 151 2.15 -13.33 7.62
N ASP A 152 1.08 -14.08 7.84
CA ASP A 152 0.60 -15.12 6.93
C ASP A 152 -0.46 -14.60 5.92
N TRP A 153 -0.95 -13.36 6.10
CA TRP A 153 -1.89 -12.74 5.17
C TRP A 153 -1.22 -12.53 3.80
N ARG A 154 -1.94 -12.94 2.74
CA ARG A 154 -1.50 -12.86 1.34
C ARG A 154 -0.17 -13.63 1.10
N SER A 155 -0.17 -14.92 1.43
CA SER A 155 0.96 -15.87 1.21
C SER A 155 0.66 -16.87 0.11
#